data_AF-A0A431NTD7-F1
#
_entry.id   AF-A0A431NTD7-F1
#
_cell.length_a   1.000
_cell.length_b   1.000
_cell.length_c   1.000
_cell.angle_alpha   90.00
_cell.angle_beta   90.00
_cell.angle_gamma   90.00
#
_symmetry.space_group_name_H-M   'P 1'
#
loop_
_entity.id
_entity.type
_entity.pdbx_description
1 polymer ?
#
loop_
_entity_poly.entity_id
_entity_poly.type
_entity_poly.pdbx_seq_one_letter_code
_entity_poly.pdbx_strand_id
1 'polypeptide(L)'
;RYVEFMKKVVPMHDDLFDFFYEALPGYEKVGLRRTLLGCWGSFQDPEVCNFEYKDMERWGNAMYVTPGVVVDGKLLTHSLVDINLGIRILLGSSYYDDWTDQEMFVKTDPLGNPVDRRHPWNQHTNPHPQKREMDGGNYSWVMSPRWFDGKDHLALDTGGGPLARLWS
;
A
#
# COMPACT_ATOMS: atom_id res chain seq x y z
N ARG A 1 -16.11 -26.86 -9.27
CA ARG A 1 -16.16 -26.96 -7.79
C ARG A 1 -16.03 -25.58 -7.13
N TYR A 2 -14.93 -24.84 -7.26
CA TYR A 2 -14.80 -23.52 -6.61
C TYR A 2 -15.77 -22.44 -7.14
N VAL A 3 -15.93 -22.33 -8.46
CA VAL A 3 -16.89 -21.36 -9.06
C VAL A 3 -18.32 -21.58 -8.57
N GLU A 4 -18.75 -22.85 -8.48
CA GLU A 4 -20.08 -23.20 -7.97
C GLU A 4 -20.22 -22.89 -6.47
N PHE A 5 -19.15 -23.10 -5.70
CA PHE A 5 -19.12 -22.71 -4.28
C PHE A 5 -19.27 -21.20 -4.11
N MET A 6 -18.58 -20.38 -4.92
CA MET A 6 -18.69 -18.92 -4.85
C MET A 6 -20.10 -18.41 -5.15
N LYS A 7 -20.89 -19.11 -5.98
CA LYS A 7 -22.32 -18.80 -6.19
C LYS A 7 -23.18 -18.95 -4.93
N LYS A 8 -22.71 -19.67 -3.91
CA LYS A 8 -23.36 -19.81 -2.60
C LYS A 8 -22.74 -18.87 -1.56
N VAL A 9 -21.41 -18.72 -1.59
CA VAL A 9 -20.67 -17.93 -0.61
C VAL A 9 -20.97 -16.44 -0.70
N VAL A 10 -21.05 -15.88 -1.91
CA VAL A 10 -21.31 -14.45 -2.11
C VAL A 10 -22.66 -14.04 -1.50
N PRO A 11 -23.82 -14.61 -1.92
CA PRO A 11 -25.11 -14.19 -1.35
C PRO A 11 -25.23 -14.50 0.15
N MET A 12 -24.58 -15.57 0.64
CA MET A 12 -24.56 -15.85 2.08
C MET A 12 -23.86 -14.74 2.89
N HIS A 13 -22.77 -14.17 2.38
CA HIS A 13 -22.09 -13.06 3.04
C HIS A 13 -22.85 -11.75 2.85
N ASP A 14 -23.50 -11.54 1.70
CA ASP A 14 -24.38 -10.38 1.50
C ASP A 14 -25.49 -10.35 2.55
N ASP A 15 -26.25 -11.45 2.71
CA ASP A 15 -27.31 -11.57 3.71
C ASP A 15 -26.80 -11.31 5.14
N LEU A 16 -25.62 -11.86 5.48
CA LEU A 16 -25.02 -11.69 6.81
C LEU A 16 -24.55 -10.26 7.05
N PHE A 17 -23.85 -9.65 6.10
CA PHE A 17 -23.27 -8.32 6.27
C PHE A 17 -24.37 -7.24 6.24
N ASP A 18 -25.38 -7.39 5.40
CA ASP A 18 -26.54 -6.49 5.37
C ASP A 18 -27.34 -6.58 6.68
N PHE A 19 -27.54 -7.78 7.23
CA PHE A 19 -28.17 -7.96 8.53
C PHE A 19 -27.49 -7.14 9.63
N PHE A 20 -26.15 -7.04 9.65
CA PHE A 20 -25.44 -6.24 10.65
C PHE A 20 -25.73 -4.75 10.52
N TYR A 21 -25.89 -4.22 9.30
CA TYR A 21 -26.27 -2.83 9.09
C TYR A 21 -27.70 -2.54 9.57
N GLU A 22 -28.63 -3.47 9.38
CA GLU A 22 -30.01 -3.32 9.85
C GLU A 22 -30.13 -3.50 11.37
N ALA A 23 -29.51 -4.54 11.92
CA ALA A 23 -29.65 -4.93 13.32
C ALA A 23 -28.90 -4.00 14.28
N LEU A 24 -27.83 -3.33 13.82
CA LEU A 24 -27.00 -2.45 14.63
C LEU A 24 -26.87 -1.06 13.97
N PRO A 25 -27.86 -0.16 14.13
CA PRO A 25 -27.78 1.19 13.57
C PRO A 25 -26.48 1.90 13.95
N GLY A 26 -25.75 2.41 12.96
CA GLY A 26 -24.44 3.06 13.13
C GLY A 26 -23.23 2.15 12.88
N TYR A 27 -23.44 0.86 12.55
CA TYR A 27 -22.36 -0.09 12.29
C TYR A 27 -21.45 0.34 11.12
N GLU A 28 -21.93 1.18 10.20
CA GLU A 28 -21.15 1.78 9.11
C GLU A 28 -20.00 2.68 9.57
N LYS A 29 -19.97 3.06 10.85
CA LYS A 29 -18.86 3.80 11.46
C LYS A 29 -17.78 2.89 12.05
N VAL A 30 -18.04 1.60 12.21
CA VAL A 30 -17.08 0.66 12.80
C VAL A 30 -15.92 0.44 11.83
N GLY A 31 -14.71 0.78 12.28
CA GLY A 31 -13.51 0.68 11.44
C GLY A 31 -13.44 1.72 10.32
N LEU A 32 -14.37 2.67 10.26
CA LEU A 32 -14.37 3.73 9.24
C LEU A 32 -13.08 4.54 9.33
N ARG A 33 -12.41 4.67 8.19
CA ARG A 33 -11.22 5.51 8.01
C ARG A 33 -11.42 6.40 6.79
N ARG A 34 -10.67 7.50 6.75
CA ARG A 34 -10.49 8.28 5.52
C ARG A 34 -10.03 7.34 4.41
N THR A 35 -10.61 7.45 3.22
CA THR A 35 -10.27 6.61 2.07
C THR A 35 -8.84 6.93 1.62
N LEU A 36 -7.91 6.08 2.01
CA LEU A 36 -6.49 6.16 1.66
C LEU A 36 -6.08 4.75 1.23
N LEU A 37 -6.41 4.36 0.00
CA LEU A 37 -6.22 3.00 -0.50
C LEU A 37 -5.04 2.93 -1.46
N GLY A 38 -4.24 1.86 -1.34
CA GLY A 38 -3.15 1.55 -2.26
C GLY A 38 -3.25 0.13 -2.80
N CYS A 39 -3.20 0.00 -4.13
CA CYS A 39 -3.07 -1.26 -4.85
C CYS A 39 -1.88 -1.18 -5.82
N TRP A 40 -1.03 -2.20 -5.86
CA TRP A 40 0.13 -2.24 -6.77
C TRP A 40 -0.05 -3.24 -7.91
N GLY A 41 -1.30 -3.56 -8.23
CA GLY A 41 -1.68 -4.52 -9.25
C GLY A 41 -1.44 -5.97 -8.83
N SER A 42 -1.77 -6.93 -9.71
CA SER A 42 -1.66 -8.37 -9.35
C SER A 42 -1.21 -9.29 -10.49
N PHE A 43 -2.01 -9.44 -11.55
CA PHE A 43 -1.76 -10.47 -12.57
C PHE A 43 -1.20 -9.84 -13.85
N GLN A 44 0.04 -10.17 -14.19
CA GLN A 44 0.70 -9.68 -15.40
C GLN A 44 0.04 -10.22 -16.68
N ASP A 45 -0.09 -9.37 -17.69
CA ASP A 45 -0.37 -9.82 -19.07
C ASP A 45 0.95 -10.27 -19.74
N PRO A 46 1.13 -11.56 -20.05
CA PRO A 46 2.37 -12.07 -20.64
C PRO A 46 2.63 -11.52 -22.06
N GLU A 47 1.62 -11.01 -22.76
CA GLU A 47 1.81 -10.41 -24.09
C GLU A 47 2.39 -8.99 -24.02
N VAL A 48 2.39 -8.36 -22.83
CA VAL A 48 2.84 -6.98 -22.62
C VAL A 48 4.01 -6.90 -21.64
N CYS A 49 4.01 -7.73 -20.59
CA CYS A 49 4.98 -7.67 -19.50
C CYS A 49 6.31 -8.29 -19.88
N ASN A 50 7.30 -7.43 -20.16
CA ASN A 50 8.69 -7.81 -20.38
C ASN A 50 9.57 -7.64 -19.13
N PHE A 51 9.00 -7.21 -18.01
CA PHE A 51 9.69 -6.89 -16.74
C PHE A 51 10.78 -5.82 -16.83
N GLU A 52 10.88 -5.09 -17.95
CA GLU A 52 11.83 -3.99 -18.07
C GLU A 52 11.27 -2.75 -17.38
N TYR A 53 12.11 -2.09 -16.57
CA TYR A 53 11.70 -0.90 -15.81
C TYR A 53 11.25 0.25 -16.73
N LYS A 54 11.91 0.41 -17.88
CA LYS A 54 11.56 1.46 -18.85
C LYS A 54 10.14 1.32 -19.43
N ASP A 55 9.61 0.09 -19.43
CA ASP A 55 8.27 -0.24 -19.93
C ASP A 55 7.27 -0.47 -18.79
N MET A 56 7.67 -0.19 -17.53
CA MET A 56 6.90 -0.50 -16.31
C MET A 56 5.51 0.10 -16.26
N GLU A 57 5.37 1.34 -16.74
CA GLU A 57 4.06 1.97 -16.86
C GLU A 57 3.14 1.20 -17.82
N ARG A 58 3.68 0.79 -18.98
CA ARG A 58 2.92 0.08 -20.01
C ARG A 58 2.43 -1.27 -19.52
N TRP A 59 3.31 -2.11 -18.98
CA TRP A 59 2.89 -3.44 -18.53
C TRP A 59 2.15 -3.42 -17.20
N GLY A 60 2.40 -2.43 -16.33
CA GLY A 60 1.63 -2.23 -15.10
C GLY A 60 0.15 -1.96 -15.38
N ASN A 61 -0.12 -1.09 -16.35
CA ASN A 61 -1.49 -0.77 -16.79
C ASN A 61 -2.20 -1.95 -17.47
N ALA A 62 -1.46 -2.95 -17.96
CA ALA A 62 -2.02 -4.13 -18.61
C ALA A 62 -2.35 -5.28 -17.62
N MET A 63 -2.11 -5.10 -16.32
CA MET A 63 -2.44 -6.14 -15.34
C MET A 63 -3.95 -6.39 -15.24
N TYR A 64 -4.37 -7.64 -15.03
CA TYR A 64 -5.80 -7.99 -14.83
C TYR A 64 -6.38 -7.56 -13.46
N VAL A 65 -5.54 -7.00 -12.60
CA VAL A 65 -5.93 -6.16 -11.47
C VAL A 65 -5.06 -4.92 -11.59
N THR A 66 -5.69 -3.78 -11.86
CA THR A 66 -4.99 -2.53 -12.17
C THR A 66 -4.33 -1.97 -10.91
N PRO A 67 -3.06 -1.50 -10.95
CA PRO A 67 -2.46 -0.75 -9.86
C PRO A 67 -3.17 0.61 -9.68
N GLY A 68 -3.17 1.16 -8.47
CA GLY A 68 -3.72 2.49 -8.24
C GLY A 68 -3.55 3.00 -6.80
N VAL A 69 -3.48 4.33 -6.66
CA VAL A 69 -3.60 5.03 -5.37
C VAL A 69 -4.90 5.83 -5.37
N VAL A 70 -5.76 5.58 -4.39
CA VAL A 70 -7.07 6.22 -4.26
C VAL A 70 -7.15 7.00 -2.95
N VAL A 71 -7.37 8.31 -3.04
CA VAL A 71 -7.49 9.22 -1.90
C VAL A 71 -8.83 9.93 -1.96
N ASP A 72 -9.62 9.84 -0.88
CA ASP A 72 -10.95 10.46 -0.75
C ASP A 72 -11.86 10.14 -1.95
N GLY A 73 -11.80 8.89 -2.41
CA GLY A 73 -12.59 8.39 -3.55
C GLY A 73 -12.09 8.81 -4.93
N LYS A 74 -10.94 9.49 -5.02
CA LYS A 74 -10.31 9.89 -6.29
C LYS A 74 -9.09 9.03 -6.55
N LEU A 75 -9.06 8.40 -7.70
CA LEU A 75 -7.86 7.77 -8.24
C LEU A 75 -6.85 8.86 -8.61
N LEU A 76 -5.68 8.81 -7.99
CA LEU A 76 -4.60 9.78 -8.21
C LEU A 76 -3.64 9.36 -9.33
N THR A 77 -3.32 8.08 -9.42
CA THR A 77 -2.42 7.52 -10.45
C THR A 77 -2.60 6.02 -10.58
N HIS A 78 -2.33 5.49 -11.78
CA HIS A 78 -2.13 4.06 -12.06
C HIS A 78 -0.66 3.73 -12.40
N SER A 79 0.22 4.74 -12.48
CA SER A 79 1.61 4.54 -12.87
C SER A 79 2.37 3.79 -11.78
N LEU A 80 2.84 2.58 -12.08
CA LEU A 80 3.70 1.82 -11.16
C LEU A 80 5.01 2.55 -10.84
N VAL A 81 5.53 3.35 -11.77
CA VAL A 81 6.74 4.16 -11.56
C VAL A 81 6.46 5.24 -10.51
N ASP A 82 5.35 5.98 -10.65
CA ASP A 82 4.96 7.02 -9.70
C ASP A 82 4.67 6.43 -8.32
N ILE A 83 3.94 5.31 -8.29
CA ILE A 83 3.62 4.58 -7.06
C ILE A 83 4.90 4.18 -6.33
N ASN A 84 5.85 3.56 -7.05
CA ASN A 84 7.14 3.15 -6.52
C ASN A 84 7.93 4.35 -5.95
N LEU A 85 8.12 5.40 -6.75
CA LEU A 85 8.88 6.58 -6.34
C LEU A 85 8.23 7.35 -5.19
N GLY A 86 6.93 7.20 -4.96
CA GLY A 86 6.20 7.75 -3.82
C GLY A 86 6.46 7.04 -2.49
N ILE A 87 7.07 5.84 -2.45
CA ILE A 87 7.25 5.08 -1.21
C ILE A 87 8.29 5.74 -0.28
N ARG A 88 7.94 5.88 1.00
CA ARG A 88 8.83 6.34 2.08
C ARG A 88 8.71 5.39 3.28
N ILE A 89 9.83 4.86 3.75
CA ILE A 89 9.89 4.11 5.00
C ILE A 89 10.30 5.08 6.11
N LEU A 90 9.34 5.45 6.94
CA LEU A 90 9.57 6.29 8.11
C LEU A 90 9.72 5.41 9.37
N LEU A 91 10.32 6.00 10.40
CA LEU A 91 10.33 5.48 11.77
C LEU A 91 9.38 6.32 12.64
N GLY A 92 9.72 6.50 13.92
CA GLY A 92 8.98 7.35 14.87
C GLY A 92 8.55 6.59 16.11
N SER A 93 8.15 5.33 15.99
CA SER A 93 7.72 4.50 17.12
C SER A 93 8.18 3.04 17.01
N SER A 94 9.29 2.84 16.31
CA SER A 94 9.79 1.53 15.91
C SER A 94 11.15 1.24 16.54
N TYR A 95 11.44 -0.02 16.87
CA TYR A 95 12.66 -0.46 17.53
C TYR A 95 13.88 -0.53 16.60
N TYR A 96 14.19 0.58 15.93
CA TYR A 96 15.31 0.69 14.99
C TYR A 96 16.00 2.03 15.12
N ASP A 97 17.31 2.03 14.92
CA ASP A 97 18.04 3.27 14.67
C ASP A 97 17.83 3.72 13.23
N ASP A 98 17.78 5.04 13.02
CA ASP A 98 17.63 5.62 11.69
C ASP A 98 18.89 5.40 10.83
N TRP A 99 18.73 5.47 9.51
CA TRP A 99 19.82 5.26 8.53
C TRP A 99 20.09 6.50 7.67
N THR A 100 19.50 7.64 8.03
CA THR A 100 19.53 8.84 7.17
C THR A 100 20.91 9.49 7.04
N ASP A 101 21.85 9.13 7.89
CA ASP A 101 23.25 9.52 7.86
C ASP A 101 24.15 8.54 7.09
N GLN A 102 23.63 7.38 6.68
CA GLN A 102 24.39 6.34 5.99
C GLN A 102 24.52 6.59 4.49
N GLU A 103 25.30 5.78 3.78
CA GLU A 103 25.44 5.88 2.32
C GLU A 103 24.14 5.48 1.60
N MET A 104 23.85 6.08 0.45
CA MET A 104 22.74 5.66 -0.42
C MET A 104 23.25 4.69 -1.49
N PHE A 105 22.57 3.56 -1.65
CA PHE A 105 22.86 2.57 -2.70
C PHE A 105 22.38 3.02 -4.08
N VAL A 106 21.18 3.60 -4.14
CA VAL A 106 20.47 3.93 -5.39
C VAL A 106 20.06 5.40 -5.35
N LYS A 107 20.69 6.21 -6.19
CA LYS A 107 20.39 7.66 -6.29
C LYS A 107 19.35 7.98 -7.36
N THR A 108 19.30 7.18 -8.42
CA THR A 108 18.34 7.31 -9.51
C THR A 108 17.80 5.95 -9.94
N ASP A 109 16.57 5.91 -10.41
CA ASP A 109 15.98 4.73 -11.03
C ASP A 109 16.52 4.53 -12.48
N PRO A 110 16.18 3.42 -13.17
CA PRO A 110 16.58 3.20 -14.57
C PRO A 110 16.06 4.22 -15.60
N LEU A 111 15.05 5.03 -15.24
CA LEU A 111 14.55 6.13 -16.07
C LEU A 111 15.25 7.47 -15.77
N GLY A 112 16.12 7.50 -14.77
CA GLY A 112 16.86 8.70 -14.35
C GLY A 112 16.15 9.54 -13.29
N ASN A 113 15.01 9.10 -12.76
CA ASN A 113 14.30 9.82 -11.71
C ASN A 113 15.06 9.72 -10.39
N PRO A 114 15.08 10.77 -9.56
CA PRO A 114 15.73 10.72 -8.25
C PRO A 114 15.00 9.75 -7.30
N VAL A 115 15.77 8.93 -6.60
CA VAL A 115 15.27 7.99 -5.59
C VAL A 115 15.56 8.54 -4.21
N ASP A 116 14.54 8.61 -3.37
CA ASP A 116 14.66 9.17 -2.01
C ASP A 116 15.52 8.27 -1.10
N ARG A 117 16.21 8.87 -0.14
CA ARG A 117 16.95 8.17 0.92
C ARG A 117 16.05 7.29 1.80
N ARG A 118 14.78 7.70 1.98
CA ARG A 118 13.74 6.95 2.69
C ARG A 118 13.06 5.91 1.78
N HIS A 119 13.36 5.86 0.49
CA HIS A 119 12.86 4.78 -0.38
C HIS A 119 13.47 3.44 0.05
N PRO A 120 12.74 2.32 0.01
CA PRO A 120 13.23 1.01 0.45
C PRO A 120 14.51 0.53 -0.27
N TRP A 121 14.80 1.00 -1.49
CA TRP A 121 16.08 0.73 -2.17
C TRP A 121 17.31 1.27 -1.42
N ASN A 122 17.14 2.24 -0.52
CA ASN A 122 18.23 2.86 0.25
C ASN A 122 18.16 2.55 1.75
N GLN A 123 17.25 1.68 2.17
CA GLN A 123 17.04 1.38 3.58
C GLN A 123 18.17 0.52 4.16
N HIS A 124 18.66 0.92 5.34
CA HIS A 124 19.43 0.04 6.22
C HIS A 124 18.55 -0.34 7.41
N THR A 125 18.48 -1.63 7.75
CA THR A 125 17.70 -2.10 8.89
C THR A 125 18.61 -2.30 10.08
N ASN A 126 18.55 -1.37 11.04
CA ASN A 126 19.39 -1.35 12.23
C ASN A 126 18.54 -1.66 13.47
N PRO A 127 18.29 -2.95 13.79
CA PRO A 127 17.41 -3.30 14.91
C PRO A 127 18.02 -2.89 16.24
N HIS A 128 17.21 -2.24 17.07
CA HIS A 128 17.60 -1.76 18.40
C HIS A 128 16.59 -2.26 19.44
N PRO A 129 16.79 -3.46 20.01
CA PRO A 129 15.92 -3.99 21.04
C PRO A 129 15.84 -3.05 22.25
N GLN A 130 14.63 -2.71 22.66
CA GLN A 130 14.40 -1.77 23.75
C GLN A 130 13.11 -2.11 24.50
N LYS A 131 12.92 -1.53 25.69
CA LYS A 131 11.66 -1.64 26.44
C LYS A 131 10.55 -0.93 25.66
N ARG A 132 9.37 -1.55 25.61
CA ARG A 132 8.16 -0.96 25.03
C ARG A 132 7.73 0.30 25.78
N GLU A 133 7.50 1.39 25.05
CA GLU A 133 6.97 2.64 25.58
C GLU A 133 5.94 3.25 24.62
N MET A 134 4.68 3.34 25.05
CA MET A 134 3.53 3.83 24.28
C MET A 134 3.36 5.36 24.36
N ASP A 135 3.83 6.01 25.42
CA ASP A 135 3.62 7.44 25.68
C ASP A 135 4.69 8.31 25.00
N GLY A 136 4.75 8.21 23.68
CA GLY A 136 5.67 8.98 22.84
C GLY A 136 7.05 8.33 22.61
N GLY A 137 7.25 7.10 23.09
CA GLY A 137 8.43 6.29 22.76
C GLY A 137 8.20 5.27 21.64
N ASN A 138 9.15 4.34 21.47
CA ASN A 138 9.00 3.24 20.54
C ASN A 138 8.28 2.06 21.21
N TYR A 139 7.40 1.42 20.46
CA TYR A 139 6.58 0.33 21.00
C TYR A 139 6.36 -0.85 20.05
N SER A 140 6.94 -0.84 18.84
CA SER A 140 6.71 -1.87 17.84
C SER A 140 7.97 -2.20 17.02
N TRP A 141 8.03 -3.44 16.52
CA TRP A 141 8.96 -3.81 15.44
C TRP A 141 8.44 -3.42 14.04
N VAL A 142 7.18 -2.98 13.94
CA VAL A 142 6.63 -2.53 12.66
C VAL A 142 7.14 -1.10 12.38
N MET A 143 7.71 -0.89 11.21
CA MET A 143 8.08 0.45 10.70
C MET A 143 6.85 1.22 10.23
N SER A 144 7.03 2.47 9.78
CA SER A 144 5.94 3.31 9.27
C SER A 144 6.06 3.57 7.77
N PRO A 145 5.67 2.61 6.89
CA PRO A 145 5.53 2.89 5.46
C PRO A 145 4.52 4.00 5.22
N ARG A 146 4.87 4.94 4.33
CA ARG A 146 4.02 6.02 3.86
C ARG A 146 4.16 6.16 2.35
N TRP A 147 3.14 6.74 1.74
CA TRP A 147 3.18 7.16 0.34
C TRP A 147 3.18 8.69 0.28
N PHE A 148 4.19 9.26 -0.36
CA PHE A 148 4.37 10.69 -0.50
C PHE A 148 3.65 11.18 -1.74
N ASP A 149 2.64 12.03 -1.57
CA ASP A 149 1.82 12.56 -2.67
C ASP A 149 2.38 13.86 -3.30
N GLY A 150 3.63 14.20 -2.99
CA GLY A 150 4.24 15.48 -3.34
C GLY A 150 4.14 16.54 -2.23
N LYS A 151 3.32 16.30 -1.20
CA LYS A 151 3.13 17.23 -0.07
C LYS A 151 3.14 16.51 1.28
N ASP A 152 2.32 15.49 1.43
CA ASP A 152 2.02 14.80 2.68
C ASP A 152 2.51 13.34 2.62
N HIS A 153 2.83 12.78 3.79
CA HIS A 153 3.19 11.36 3.94
C HIS A 153 1.96 10.55 4.35
N LEU A 154 1.23 10.03 3.36
CA LEU A 154 -0.05 9.36 3.55
C LEU A 154 0.12 7.95 4.11
N ALA A 155 -0.63 7.62 5.15
CA ALA A 155 -0.72 6.27 5.71
C ALA A 155 -1.77 5.45 4.93
N LEU A 156 -1.41 5.09 3.69
CA LEU A 156 -2.25 4.22 2.85
C LEU A 156 -2.51 2.89 3.56
N ASP A 157 -3.72 2.38 3.39
CA ASP A 157 -4.15 1.04 3.77
C ASP A 157 -4.46 0.22 2.53
N THR A 158 -4.41 -1.10 2.68
CA THR A 158 -4.70 -2.05 1.58
C THR A 158 -6.19 -2.41 1.50
N GLY A 159 -7.01 -1.95 2.45
CA GLY A 159 -8.40 -2.39 2.59
C GLY A 159 -8.51 -3.89 2.86
N GLY A 160 -7.52 -4.45 3.55
CA GLY A 160 -7.32 -5.90 3.72
C GLY A 160 -6.92 -6.64 2.44
N GLY A 161 -6.66 -5.92 1.35
CA GLY A 161 -6.36 -6.43 0.02
C GLY A 161 -7.55 -6.31 -0.95
N PRO A 162 -8.68 -6.99 -0.72
CA PRO A 162 -9.79 -6.99 -1.69
C PRO A 162 -10.36 -5.61 -1.97
N LEU A 163 -10.56 -4.78 -0.95
CA LEU A 163 -11.20 -3.47 -1.12
C LEU A 163 -10.33 -2.54 -1.98
N ALA A 164 -9.02 -2.42 -1.71
CA ALA A 164 -8.16 -1.55 -2.52
C ALA A 164 -8.11 -2.02 -3.99
N ARG A 165 -8.06 -3.33 -4.24
CA ARG A 165 -8.03 -3.91 -5.60
C ARG A 165 -9.31 -3.67 -6.41
N LEU A 166 -10.46 -3.54 -5.75
CA LEU A 166 -11.75 -3.28 -6.42
C LEU A 166 -11.98 -1.78 -6.67
N TRP A 167 -11.27 -0.91 -5.96
CA TRP A 167 -11.34 0.54 -6.10
C TRP A 167 -10.35 1.10 -7.13
N SER A 168 -9.18 0.48 -7.23
CA SER A 168 -8.13 0.81 -8.21
C SER A 168 -8.54 0.40 -9.60
#